data_AF-A0A536UU32-F1
#
_entry.id   AF-A0A536UU32-F1
#
_cell.length_a   1.000
_cell.length_b   1.000
_cell.length_c   1.000
_cell.angle_alpha   90.00
_cell.angle_beta   90.00
_cell.angle_gamma   90.00
#
_symmetry.space_group_name_H-M   'P 1'
#
loop_
_entity.id
_entity.type
_entity.pdbx_description
1 polymer ?
#
loop_
_entity_poly.entity_id
_entity_poly.type
_entity_poly.pdbx_seq_one_letter_code
_entity_poly.pdbx_strand_id
1 'polypeptide(L)'
;MPNELPDPIDVGLVRRALVTKLRHHGDVLLTSPVFTVLNRALPAAEIDALVYAETAPMLEGHPAIARIHVIDRTAKHRGFIDHARAERGLLFA
;
A
#
# COMPACT_ATOMS: atom_id res chain seq x y z
N MET A 1 22.71 20.85 4.45
CA MET A 1 22.23 21.86 5.42
C MET A 1 21.01 21.29 6.11
N PRO A 2 20.91 21.31 7.44
CA PRO A 2 19.64 21.02 8.10
C PRO A 2 18.60 22.05 7.61
N ASN A 3 17.34 21.61 7.48
CA ASN A 3 16.24 22.46 7.04
C ASN A 3 16.12 23.65 8.01
N GLU A 4 16.19 24.89 7.50
CA GLU A 4 16.18 26.11 8.33
C GLU A 4 14.79 26.40 8.91
N LEU A 5 13.76 25.75 8.38
CA LEU A 5 12.40 25.82 8.88
C LEU A 5 12.12 24.61 9.79
N PRO A 6 11.54 24.83 10.99
CA PRO A 6 11.11 23.74 11.84
C PRO A 6 10.10 22.86 11.09
N ASP A 7 10.23 21.54 11.25
CA ASP A 7 9.32 20.59 10.62
C ASP A 7 7.89 20.88 11.13
N PRO A 8 6.92 21.13 10.24
CA PRO A 8 5.55 21.44 10.66
C PRO A 8 4.85 20.26 11.35
N ILE A 9 5.40 19.04 11.20
CA ILE A 9 4.82 17.83 11.78
C ILE A 9 5.55 17.50 13.09
N ASP A 10 4.83 17.56 14.21
CA ASP A 10 5.29 16.92 15.43
C ASP A 10 5.18 15.40 15.29
N VAL A 11 6.30 14.79 14.93
CA VAL A 11 6.45 13.33 14.77
C VAL A 11 6.07 12.53 16.01
N GLY A 12 6.14 13.13 17.21
CA GLY A 12 5.75 12.48 18.47
C GLY A 12 4.24 12.28 18.61
N LEU A 13 3.43 13.02 17.84
CA LEU A 13 1.98 12.89 17.82
C LEU A 13 1.49 11.85 16.80
N VAL A 14 2.35 11.43 15.86
CA VAL A 14 1.98 10.46 14.84
C VAL A 14 1.91 9.07 15.46
N ARG A 15 0.73 8.45 15.39
CA ARG A 15 0.48 7.10 15.93
C ARG A 15 0.32 6.03 14.85
N ARG A 16 -0.02 6.42 13.63
CA ARG A 16 -0.26 5.50 12.51
C ARG A 16 0.19 6.13 11.20
N ALA A 17 0.82 5.33 10.35
CA ALA A 17 1.20 5.71 9.00
C ALA A 17 0.86 4.57 8.04
N LEU A 18 0.29 4.91 6.88
CA LEU A 18 0.01 3.94 5.81
C LEU A 18 0.84 4.29 4.59
N VAL A 19 1.74 3.39 4.19
CA VAL A 19 2.55 3.54 2.98
C VAL A 19 1.83 2.86 1.81
N THR A 20 1.34 3.66 0.86
CA THR A 20 0.63 3.15 -0.31
C THR A 20 1.57 2.99 -1.50
N LYS A 21 1.72 1.77 -2.02
CA LYS A 21 2.51 1.51 -3.23
C LYS A 21 1.79 0.54 -4.18
N LEU A 22 1.11 1.13 -5.17
CA LEU A 22 0.23 0.43 -6.12
C LEU A 22 0.76 0.45 -7.57
N ARG A 23 2.08 0.40 -7.74
CA ARG A 23 2.76 0.41 -9.06
C ARG A 23 3.68 -0.81 -9.20
N HIS A 24 3.94 -1.22 -10.44
CA HIS A 24 4.82 -2.32 -10.94
C HIS A 24 5.54 -3.18 -9.88
N HIS A 25 5.50 -4.52 -10.00
CA HIS A 25 6.12 -5.47 -9.05
C HIS A 25 7.51 -5.08 -8.50
N GLY A 26 8.42 -4.56 -9.36
CA GLY A 26 9.76 -4.16 -8.94
C GLY A 26 9.82 -2.98 -7.97
N ASP A 27 8.79 -2.13 -7.96
CA ASP A 27 8.71 -0.94 -7.12
C ASP A 27 8.47 -1.28 -5.63
N VAL A 28 7.89 -2.44 -5.32
CA VAL A 28 7.48 -2.79 -3.95
C VAL A 28 8.69 -3.20 -3.10
N LEU A 29 9.64 -3.95 -3.66
CA LEU A 29 10.92 -4.22 -2.98
C LEU A 29 11.72 -2.94 -2.75
N LEU A 30 11.72 -2.04 -3.73
CA LEU A 30 12.40 -0.75 -3.62
C LEU A 30 11.75 0.19 -2.58
N THR A 31 10.52 -0.09 -2.15
CA THR A 31 9.89 0.63 -1.03
C THR A 31 10.21 0.06 0.35
N SER A 32 10.84 -1.12 0.47
CA SER A 32 11.20 -1.69 1.78
C SER A 32 12.02 -0.75 2.69
N PRO A 33 13.01 0.04 2.19
CA PRO A 33 13.76 0.94 3.06
C PRO A 33 12.91 2.06 3.66
N VAL A 34 11.81 2.45 2.99
CA VAL A 34 10.90 3.50 3.47
C VAL A 34 10.30 3.11 4.82
N PHE A 35 9.88 1.86 4.99
CA PHE A 35 9.33 1.37 6.26
C PHE A 35 10.36 1.43 7.39
N THR A 36 11.60 1.04 7.11
CA THR A 36 12.69 1.11 8.09
C THR A 36 13.00 2.55 8.51
N VAL A 37 13.02 3.49 7.55
CA VAL A 37 13.27 4.91 7.83
C VAL A 37 12.11 5.52 8.62
N LEU A 38 10.87 5.23 8.22
CA LEU A 38 9.68 5.71 8.93
C LEU A 38 9.64 5.17 10.37
N ASN A 39 9.98 3.91 10.60
CA ASN A 39 9.98 3.33 11.95
C ASN A 39 11.03 3.98 12.86
N ARG A 40 12.15 4.41 12.29
CA ARG A 40 13.19 5.16 13.03
C ARG A 40 12.76 6.60 13.30
N ALA A 41 12.11 7.24 12.33
CA ALA A 41 11.65 8.62 12.44
C ALA A 41 10.40 8.78 13.31
N LEU A 42 9.53 7.75 13.33
CA LEU A 42 8.24 7.71 14.02
C LEU A 42 8.18 6.51 14.99
N PRO A 43 9.03 6.45 16.03
CA PRO A 43 9.16 5.27 16.89
C PRO A 43 7.89 4.92 17.68
N ALA A 44 6.95 5.86 17.82
CA ALA A 44 5.67 5.67 18.48
C ALA A 44 4.51 5.32 17.53
N ALA A 45 4.78 5.21 16.22
CA ALA A 45 3.78 4.96 15.21
C ALA A 45 3.76 3.50 14.75
N GLU A 46 2.57 2.96 14.54
CA GLU A 46 2.36 1.73 13.78
C GLU A 46 2.42 2.05 12.28
N ILE A 47 3.19 1.27 11.51
CA ILE A 47 3.37 1.51 10.08
C ILE A 47 2.80 0.34 9.30
N ASP A 48 1.83 0.65 8.46
CA ASP A 48 1.13 -0.32 7.61
C ASP A 48 1.52 -0.13 6.14
N ALA A 49 1.43 -1.20 5.36
CA ALA A 49 1.63 -1.20 3.91
C ALA A 49 0.30 -1.39 3.17
N LEU A 50 0.09 -0.70 2.06
CA LEU A 50 -0.98 -1.00 1.10
C LEU A 50 -0.38 -1.30 -0.28
N VAL A 51 -0.52 -2.54 -0.73
CA VAL A 51 0.07 -3.05 -1.97
C VAL A 51 -0.93 -3.92 -2.75
N TYR A 52 -0.55 -4.41 -3.94
CA TYR A 52 -1.35 -5.43 -4.62
C TYR A 52 -1.11 -6.81 -4.00
N ALA A 53 -2.10 -7.69 -4.07
CA ALA A 53 -1.99 -9.04 -3.53
C ALA A 53 -0.78 -9.82 -4.07
N GLU A 54 -0.47 -9.63 -5.37
CA GLU A 54 0.69 -10.24 -6.05
C GLU A 54 2.05 -9.81 -5.49
N THR A 55 2.14 -8.64 -4.85
CA THR A 55 3.39 -8.11 -4.27
C THR A 55 3.45 -8.17 -2.75
N ALA A 56 2.37 -8.59 -2.09
CA ALA A 56 2.33 -8.73 -0.63
C ALA A 56 3.45 -9.63 -0.06
N PRO A 57 3.75 -10.81 -0.65
CA PRO A 57 4.81 -11.68 -0.16
C PRO A 57 6.20 -11.04 -0.15
N MET A 58 6.41 -9.98 -0.93
CA MET A 58 7.70 -9.26 -0.97
C MET A 58 7.95 -8.41 0.29
N LEU A 59 6.90 -8.11 1.05
CA LEU A 59 6.95 -7.32 2.29
C LEU A 59 6.68 -8.15 3.54
N GLU A 60 6.25 -9.42 3.38
CA GLU A 60 6.02 -10.33 4.49
C GLU A 60 7.29 -10.52 5.31
N GLY A 61 7.16 -10.46 6.64
CA GLY A 61 8.28 -10.59 7.57
C GLY A 61 9.16 -9.35 7.75
N HIS A 62 8.85 -8.23 7.07
CA HIS A 62 9.58 -6.98 7.30
C HIS A 62 9.31 -6.44 8.72
N PRO A 63 10.34 -6.27 9.58
CA PRO A 63 10.14 -6.01 11.02
C PRO A 63 9.52 -4.65 11.33
N ALA A 64 9.62 -3.70 10.39
CA ALA A 64 9.04 -2.36 10.52
C ALA A 64 7.60 -2.25 10.00
N ILE A 65 6.97 -3.35 9.57
CA ILE A 65 5.60 -3.34 9.04
C ILE A 65 4.70 -4.06 10.06
N ALA A 66 3.69 -3.35 10.56
CA ALA A 66 2.70 -3.90 11.47
C ALA A 66 1.62 -4.71 10.74
N ARG A 67 1.15 -4.21 9.59
CA ARG A 67 0.17 -4.90 8.75
C ARG A 67 0.37 -4.64 7.27
N ILE A 68 0.06 -5.65 6.45
CA ILE A 68 0.01 -5.54 4.99
C ILE A 68 -1.45 -5.63 4.55
N HIS A 69 -1.92 -4.55 3.92
CA HIS A 69 -3.21 -4.46 3.26
C HIS A 69 -3.02 -4.73 1.77
N VAL A 70 -3.92 -5.55 1.20
CA VAL A 70 -3.82 -5.99 -0.20
C VAL A 70 -5.03 -5.55 -1.02
N ILE A 71 -4.76 -5.15 -2.25
CA ILE A 71 -5.77 -4.92 -3.29
C ILE A 71 -5.66 -6.03 -4.34
N ASP A 72 -6.78 -6.66 -4.66
CA ASP A 72 -6.85 -7.60 -5.78
C ASP A 72 -7.17 -6.85 -7.09
N ARG A 73 -6.18 -6.76 -7.98
CA ARG A 73 -6.32 -6.13 -9.30
C ARG A 73 -7.28 -6.90 -10.22
N THR A 74 -7.44 -8.21 -9.99
CA THR A 74 -8.33 -9.08 -10.78
C THR A 74 -9.79 -8.93 -10.37
N ALA A 75 -10.08 -8.56 -9.11
CA ALA A 75 -11.43 -8.26 -8.64
C ALA A 75 -12.04 -7.06 -9.38
N LYS A 76 -11.23 -6.04 -9.73
CA LYS A 76 -11.65 -4.92 -10.58
C LYS A 76 -12.00 -5.35 -12.02
N HIS A 77 -11.32 -6.36 -12.56
CA HIS A 77 -11.58 -6.86 -13.91
C HIS A 77 -12.80 -7.80 -13.98
N ARG A 78 -13.03 -8.58 -12.93
CA ARG A 78 -14.21 -9.45 -12.82
C ARG A 78 -15.52 -8.68 -12.88
N GLY A 79 -15.62 -7.53 -12.19
CA GLY A 79 -16.82 -6.68 -12.27
C GLY A 79 -17.14 -6.17 -13.68
N PHE A 80 -16.14 -5.97 -14.54
CA PHE A 80 -16.35 -5.55 -15.93
C PHE A 80 -16.78 -6.73 -16.83
N ILE A 81 -16.22 -7.93 -16.60
CA ILE A 81 -16.60 -9.15 -17.33
C ILE A 81 -18.01 -9.62 -16.93
N ASP A 82 -18.35 -9.51 -15.66
CA ASP A 82 -19.67 -9.90 -15.15
C ASP A 82 -20.77 -8.95 -15.66
N HIS A 83 -20.48 -7.65 -15.81
CA HIS A 83 -21.37 -6.71 -16.51
C HIS A 83 -21.53 -7.04 -18.01
N ALA A 84 -20.42 -7.36 -18.70
CA ALA A 84 -20.47 -7.71 -20.13
C ALA A 84 -21.20 -9.04 -20.40
N ARG A 85 -21.19 -10.00 -19.45
CA ARG A 85 -22.00 -11.23 -19.54
C ARG A 85 -23.48 -10.97 -19.28
N ALA A 86 -23.81 -10.06 -18.36
CA ALA A 86 -25.20 -9.65 -18.13
C ALA A 86 -25.81 -8.96 -19.37
N GLU A 87 -25.03 -8.14 -20.08
CA GLU A 87 -25.50 -7.49 -21.32
C GLU A 87 -25.68 -8.46 -22.49
N ARG A 88 -24.86 -9.51 -22.61
CA ARG A 88 -25.03 -10.53 -23.67
C ARG A 88 -26.29 -11.38 -23.49
N GLY A 89 -26.78 -11.56 -22.26
CA GLY A 89 -28.06 -12.24 -22.01
C GLY A 89 -29.28 -11.46 -22.50
N LEU A 90 -29.15 -10.13 -22.66
CA LEU A 90 -30.23 -9.24 -23.10
C LEU A 90 -30.28 -9.03 -24.62
N LEU A 91 -29.19 -9.35 -25.34
CA LEU A 91 -29.12 -9.22 -26.81
C LEU A 91 -29.47 -10.51 -27.56
N PHE A 92 -29.70 -11.62 -26.86
CA PHE A 92 -30.13 -12.90 -27.43
C PHE A 92 -31.45 -13.42 -26.84
N ALA A 93 -32.22 -12.55 -26.18
CA ALA A 93 -33.58 -12.83 -25.69
C ALA A 93 -34.63 -12.19 -26.61
#